data_AF-A0A843E296-F1
#
_entry.id   AF-A0A843E296-F1
#
_cell.length_a   1.000
_cell.length_b   1.000
_cell.length_c   1.000
_cell.angle_alpha   90.00
_cell.angle_beta   90.00
_cell.angle_gamma   90.00
#
_symmetry.space_group_name_H-M   'P 1'
#
loop_
_entity.id
_entity.type
_entity.pdbx_description
1 polymer ?
#
loop_
_entity_poly.entity_id
_entity_poly.type
_entity_poly.pdbx_seq_one_letter_code
_entity_poly.pdbx_strand_id
1 'polypeptide(L)'
;PTRELADQVSKEMKNISRYTGHVVTAIYGGASYGKQIDVLENGCDVVVGTPGRILDLHGKEILDLTSIKELVLDEADRMLDMGFREDIENIISLTPSSRQTLMFSATLDDDIREIASNSMREPLEISVSHDAIVTDLVKQYYIETPRNKKIDILRDIMANGDPKILVFCSTKIMVDDLYEGFSKEGMKIGAIHGDMPQLRREKTIKGFKNNRMKVLVATDVAARGLDIDDIECVVNYDAPIDPETYTHRIGRAGRAGRTGVSITFISNKEDRRIPAYEEFMGKKVERVTRKQIPHLRIDNPELKALHADEVIREQPAVSHKKKIDATIKKDVTIKADMVVISLNVGKSADINRTELVSFITGVAGIPEDMVGRIGISTKAYFVEVDASRADDVIRAVNSSRLDGKKVKAGYAPQKERCKDKLAKKK
;
A
#
# COMPACT_ATOMS: atom_id res chain seq x y z
N PRO A 1 -11.97 -7.53 -11.88
CA PRO A 1 -12.69 -8.20 -10.74
C PRO A 1 -12.94 -7.32 -9.51
N THR A 2 -11.93 -6.58 -9.03
CA THR A 2 -12.01 -5.85 -7.74
C THR A 2 -12.08 -4.34 -7.94
N ARG A 3 -12.48 -3.63 -6.87
CA ARG A 3 -12.55 -2.15 -6.87
C ARG A 3 -11.15 -1.55 -6.96
N GLU A 4 -10.20 -2.16 -6.25
CA GLU A 4 -8.81 -1.74 -6.23
C GLU A 4 -8.16 -1.83 -7.60
N LEU A 5 -8.42 -2.92 -8.33
CA LEU A 5 -7.94 -3.06 -9.71
C LEU A 5 -8.58 -2.01 -10.62
N ALA A 6 -9.89 -1.77 -10.49
CA ALA A 6 -10.57 -0.74 -11.28
C ALA A 6 -9.99 0.67 -11.03
N ASP A 7 -9.71 1.02 -9.78
CA ASP A 7 -9.03 2.27 -9.43
C ASP A 7 -7.61 2.35 -9.99
N GLN A 8 -6.87 1.25 -9.97
CA GLN A 8 -5.50 1.18 -10.49
C GLN A 8 -5.49 1.38 -12.00
N VAL A 9 -6.28 0.60 -12.74
CA VAL A 9 -6.41 0.70 -14.19
C VAL A 9 -6.89 2.10 -14.58
N SER A 10 -7.87 2.67 -13.87
CA SER A 10 -8.33 4.04 -14.14
C SER A 10 -7.24 5.10 -13.92
N LYS A 11 -6.41 4.97 -12.88
CA LYS A 11 -5.27 5.88 -12.65
C LYS A 11 -4.25 5.78 -13.78
N GLU A 12 -3.92 4.57 -14.20
CA GLU A 12 -2.94 4.36 -15.25
C GLU A 12 -3.46 4.88 -16.60
N MET A 13 -4.71 4.58 -16.93
CA MET A 13 -5.37 5.13 -18.12
C MET A 13 -5.40 6.67 -18.11
N LYS A 14 -5.63 7.31 -16.95
CA LYS A 14 -5.53 8.78 -16.81
C LYS A 14 -4.12 9.31 -17.02
N ASN A 15 -3.09 8.57 -16.60
CA ASN A 15 -1.70 8.95 -16.83
C ASN A 15 -1.38 8.89 -18.33
N ILE A 16 -1.78 7.79 -18.99
CA ILE A 16 -1.60 7.58 -20.43
C ILE A 16 -2.38 8.61 -21.25
N SER A 17 -3.63 8.89 -20.87
CA SER A 17 -4.52 9.79 -21.60
C SER A 17 -4.30 11.28 -21.32
N ARG A 18 -3.38 11.64 -20.41
CA ARG A 18 -3.17 13.00 -19.87
C ARG A 18 -3.13 14.12 -20.91
N TYR A 19 -2.62 13.83 -22.11
CA TYR A 19 -2.44 14.81 -23.19
C TYR A 19 -3.36 14.61 -24.39
N THR A 20 -4.37 13.75 -24.26
CA THR A 20 -5.25 13.36 -25.37
C THR A 20 -6.67 13.92 -25.25
N GLY A 21 -7.05 14.39 -24.06
CA GLY A 21 -8.41 14.89 -23.77
C GLY A 21 -9.43 13.81 -23.42
N HIS A 22 -9.08 12.52 -23.50
CA HIS A 22 -10.00 11.44 -23.14
C HIS A 22 -10.36 11.45 -21.65
N VAL A 23 -11.64 11.29 -21.37
CA VAL A 23 -12.21 11.21 -20.03
C VAL A 23 -12.28 9.75 -19.59
N VAL A 24 -11.69 9.47 -18.43
CA VAL A 24 -11.63 8.13 -17.84
C VAL A 24 -12.31 8.13 -16.47
N THR A 25 -13.20 7.18 -16.23
CA THR A 25 -13.86 7.02 -14.93
C THR A 25 -13.80 5.58 -14.42
N ALA A 26 -13.82 5.43 -13.09
CA ALA A 26 -13.88 4.13 -12.43
C ALA A 26 -15.26 3.95 -11.77
N ILE A 27 -15.95 2.86 -12.09
CA ILE A 27 -17.27 2.52 -11.52
C ILE A 27 -17.24 1.17 -10.81
N TYR A 28 -17.55 1.18 -9.52
CA TYR A 28 -17.60 -0.04 -8.73
C TYR A 28 -18.51 0.10 -7.51
N GLY A 29 -18.96 -1.05 -6.98
CA GLY A 29 -19.83 -1.12 -5.80
C GLY A 29 -19.25 -0.45 -4.56
N GLY A 30 -20.08 -0.12 -3.56
CA GLY A 30 -19.62 0.40 -2.26
C GLY A 30 -19.06 1.83 -2.23
N ALA A 31 -18.85 2.46 -3.39
CA ALA A 31 -18.70 3.91 -3.52
C ALA A 31 -20.05 4.58 -3.85
N SER A 32 -20.20 5.84 -3.43
CA SER A 32 -21.40 6.64 -3.67
C SER A 32 -21.65 6.85 -5.16
N TYR A 33 -22.93 6.78 -5.57
CA TYR A 33 -23.35 6.97 -6.96
C TYR A 33 -22.99 8.35 -7.52
N GLY A 34 -23.26 9.43 -6.78
CA GLY A 34 -23.21 10.81 -7.31
C GLY A 34 -21.98 11.11 -8.18
N LYS A 35 -20.78 10.98 -7.63
CA LYS A 35 -19.54 11.25 -8.39
C LYS A 35 -19.35 10.39 -9.63
N GLN A 36 -19.85 9.15 -9.64
CA GLN A 36 -19.76 8.27 -10.80
C GLN A 36 -20.75 8.71 -11.87
N ILE A 37 -21.98 9.02 -11.47
CA ILE A 37 -23.04 9.52 -12.35
C ILE A 37 -22.64 10.85 -12.98
N ASP A 38 -22.15 11.80 -12.17
CA ASP A 38 -21.74 13.13 -12.65
C ASP A 38 -20.72 13.03 -13.79
N VAL A 39 -19.77 12.10 -13.73
CA VAL A 39 -18.77 11.92 -14.79
C VAL A 39 -19.37 11.25 -16.02
N LEU A 40 -20.26 10.28 -15.86
CA LEU A 40 -20.92 9.60 -16.98
C LEU A 40 -21.85 10.53 -17.75
N GLU A 41 -22.64 11.35 -17.05
CA GLU A 41 -23.57 12.31 -17.65
C GLU A 41 -22.86 13.43 -18.42
N ASN A 42 -21.65 13.83 -17.98
CA ASN A 42 -20.84 14.83 -18.68
C ASN A 42 -20.09 14.27 -19.90
N GLY A 43 -20.18 12.97 -20.17
CA GLY A 43 -19.48 12.27 -21.24
C GLY A 43 -18.18 11.61 -20.76
N CYS A 44 -18.03 10.33 -21.10
CA CYS A 44 -16.89 9.50 -20.71
C CYS A 44 -16.46 8.62 -21.88
N ASP A 45 -15.16 8.59 -22.18
CA ASP A 45 -14.59 7.79 -23.28
C ASP A 45 -14.18 6.40 -22.81
N VAL A 46 -13.67 6.28 -21.57
CA VAL A 46 -13.20 5.01 -21.00
C VAL A 46 -13.82 4.79 -19.63
N VAL A 47 -14.58 3.69 -19.51
CA VAL A 47 -15.18 3.25 -18.25
C VAL A 47 -14.45 2.00 -17.76
N VAL A 48 -13.85 2.08 -16.58
CA VAL A 48 -13.23 0.94 -15.89
C VAL A 48 -14.14 0.52 -14.76
N GLY A 49 -14.60 -0.72 -14.70
CA GLY A 49 -15.54 -1.09 -13.64
C GLY A 49 -15.65 -2.55 -13.26
N THR A 50 -16.27 -2.79 -12.11
CA THR A 50 -16.63 -4.14 -11.65
C THR A 50 -17.97 -4.57 -12.26
N PRO A 51 -18.16 -5.85 -12.65
CA PRO A 51 -19.33 -6.29 -13.42
C PRO A 51 -20.68 -5.86 -12.83
N GLY A 52 -20.93 -6.16 -11.56
CA GLY A 52 -22.19 -5.80 -10.91
C GLY A 52 -22.50 -4.29 -10.89
N ARG A 53 -21.51 -3.39 -10.85
CA ARG A 53 -21.77 -1.93 -10.92
C ARG A 53 -22.01 -1.46 -12.36
N ILE A 54 -21.38 -2.08 -13.34
CA ILE A 54 -21.64 -1.80 -14.76
C ILE A 54 -23.10 -2.12 -15.06
N LEU A 55 -23.56 -3.32 -14.67
CA LEU A 55 -24.95 -3.74 -14.88
C LEU A 55 -25.95 -2.89 -14.09
N ASP A 56 -25.65 -2.53 -12.85
CA ASP A 56 -26.51 -1.66 -12.04
C ASP A 56 -26.68 -0.26 -12.65
N LEU A 57 -25.60 0.36 -13.15
CA LEU A 57 -25.69 1.67 -13.82
C LEU A 57 -26.34 1.58 -15.21
N HIS A 58 -26.14 0.48 -15.92
CA HIS A 58 -26.84 0.22 -17.17
C HIS A 58 -28.35 0.04 -16.97
N GLY A 59 -28.76 -0.76 -15.98
CA GLY A 59 -30.18 -0.97 -15.64
C GLY A 59 -30.89 0.27 -15.11
N LYS A 60 -30.13 1.30 -14.71
CA LYS A 60 -30.64 2.64 -14.36
C LYS A 60 -30.67 3.62 -15.53
N GLU A 61 -30.33 3.17 -16.73
CA GLU A 61 -30.22 3.99 -17.94
C GLU A 61 -29.18 5.12 -17.85
N ILE A 62 -28.19 4.98 -16.97
CA ILE A 62 -27.10 5.96 -16.77
C ILE A 62 -25.88 5.62 -17.64
N LEU A 63 -25.66 4.33 -17.89
CA LEU A 63 -24.55 3.83 -18.69
C LEU A 63 -25.07 3.13 -19.94
N ASP A 64 -24.83 3.75 -21.10
CA ASP A 64 -25.12 3.15 -22.40
C ASP A 64 -23.89 2.37 -22.91
N LEU A 65 -24.09 1.08 -23.22
CA LEU A 65 -23.07 0.17 -23.72
C LEU A 65 -23.15 -0.07 -25.23
N THR A 66 -24.16 0.50 -25.92
CA THR A 66 -24.44 0.24 -27.34
C THR A 66 -23.41 0.84 -28.29
N SER A 67 -22.60 1.79 -27.84
CA SER A 67 -21.57 2.46 -28.64
C SER A 67 -20.15 1.97 -28.35
N ILE A 68 -20.00 0.90 -27.56
CA ILE A 68 -18.69 0.36 -27.18
C ILE A 68 -17.99 -0.27 -28.38
N LYS A 69 -16.78 0.21 -28.67
CA LYS A 69 -15.90 -0.31 -29.74
C LYS A 69 -14.86 -1.30 -29.23
N GLU A 70 -14.49 -1.19 -27.95
CA GLU A 70 -13.46 -2.00 -27.31
C GLU A 70 -13.97 -2.48 -25.95
N LEU A 71 -13.93 -3.80 -25.72
CA LEU A 71 -14.23 -4.42 -24.44
C LEU A 71 -12.97 -5.12 -23.92
N VAL A 72 -12.54 -4.77 -22.71
CA VAL A 72 -11.39 -5.40 -22.05
C VAL A 72 -11.85 -6.15 -20.82
N LEU A 73 -11.54 -7.45 -20.76
CA LEU A 73 -11.75 -8.31 -19.60
C LEU A 73 -10.39 -8.56 -18.94
N ASP A 74 -10.14 -7.91 -17.80
CA ASP A 74 -8.89 -8.04 -17.04
C ASP A 74 -9.07 -8.90 -15.78
N GLU A 75 -8.09 -9.76 -15.50
CA GLU A 75 -8.16 -10.87 -14.54
C GLU A 75 -9.49 -11.66 -14.70
N ALA A 76 -9.70 -12.23 -15.89
CA ALA A 76 -10.95 -12.88 -16.27
C ALA A 76 -11.24 -14.15 -15.44
N ASP A 77 -10.23 -15.02 -15.25
CA ASP A 77 -10.24 -16.14 -14.30
C ASP A 77 -10.82 -15.72 -12.94
N ARG A 78 -10.34 -14.57 -12.46
CA ARG A 78 -10.69 -14.07 -11.16
C ARG A 78 -12.13 -13.59 -11.06
N MET A 79 -12.69 -13.10 -12.15
CA MET A 79 -14.10 -12.74 -12.18
C MET A 79 -14.98 -13.99 -12.06
N LEU A 80 -14.58 -15.11 -12.66
CA LEU A 80 -15.31 -16.38 -12.56
C LEU A 80 -15.24 -16.98 -11.15
N ASP A 81 -14.06 -16.99 -10.53
CA ASP A 81 -13.87 -17.37 -9.12
C ASP A 81 -14.83 -16.65 -8.17
N MET A 82 -15.14 -15.38 -8.48
CA MET A 82 -15.99 -14.52 -7.66
C MET A 82 -17.48 -14.68 -7.97
N GLY A 83 -17.83 -15.57 -8.90
CA GLY A 83 -19.21 -15.82 -9.32
C GLY A 83 -19.76 -14.80 -10.31
N PHE A 84 -18.91 -14.02 -10.99
CA PHE A 84 -19.35 -12.99 -11.94
C PHE A 84 -19.57 -13.52 -13.37
N ARG A 85 -19.62 -14.84 -13.58
CA ARG A 85 -19.82 -15.43 -14.92
C ARG A 85 -21.04 -14.84 -15.62
N GLU A 86 -22.21 -14.91 -14.98
CA GLU A 86 -23.47 -14.41 -15.53
C GLU A 86 -23.39 -12.89 -15.79
N ASP A 87 -22.76 -12.14 -14.88
CA ASP A 87 -22.59 -10.69 -15.05
C ASP A 87 -21.73 -10.35 -16.28
N ILE A 88 -20.65 -11.11 -16.52
CA ILE A 88 -19.76 -10.94 -17.67
C ILE A 88 -20.49 -11.25 -18.97
N GLU A 89 -21.19 -12.38 -19.02
CA GLU A 89 -21.98 -12.80 -20.19
C GLU A 89 -23.07 -11.76 -20.52
N ASN A 90 -23.74 -11.21 -19.51
CA ASN A 90 -24.69 -10.12 -19.69
C ASN A 90 -24.01 -8.87 -20.28
N ILE A 91 -22.88 -8.41 -19.74
CA ILE A 91 -22.16 -7.24 -20.28
C ILE A 91 -21.73 -7.47 -21.73
N ILE A 92 -21.24 -8.67 -22.05
CA ILE A 92 -20.87 -9.08 -23.42
C ILE A 92 -22.08 -8.99 -24.37
N SER A 93 -23.26 -9.42 -23.92
CA SER A 93 -24.49 -9.38 -24.72
C SER A 93 -25.03 -7.96 -24.94
N LEU A 94 -24.79 -7.06 -23.99
CA LEU A 94 -25.22 -5.65 -24.03
C LEU A 94 -24.30 -4.76 -24.87
N THR A 95 -23.14 -5.27 -25.27
CA THR A 95 -22.16 -4.55 -26.09
C THR A 95 -22.22 -5.01 -27.56
N PRO A 96 -21.90 -4.15 -28.54
CA PRO A 96 -21.94 -4.50 -29.96
C PRO A 96 -21.11 -5.74 -30.27
N SER A 97 -21.61 -6.60 -31.15
CA SER A 97 -20.86 -7.78 -31.59
C SER A 97 -19.66 -7.40 -32.47
N SER A 98 -19.70 -6.24 -33.13
CA SER A 98 -18.63 -5.70 -33.98
C SER A 98 -17.45 -5.07 -33.24
N ARG A 99 -17.45 -5.11 -31.90
CA ARG A 99 -16.37 -4.57 -31.07
C ARG A 99 -15.10 -5.43 -31.14
N GLN A 100 -13.97 -4.84 -30.79
CA GLN A 100 -12.77 -5.57 -30.43
C GLN A 100 -12.88 -6.03 -28.96
N THR A 101 -12.61 -7.30 -28.70
CA THR A 101 -12.52 -7.82 -27.32
C THR A 101 -11.08 -8.19 -27.01
N LEU A 102 -10.57 -7.74 -25.87
CA LEU A 102 -9.29 -8.17 -25.31
C LEU A 102 -9.55 -8.86 -23.98
N MET A 103 -8.89 -9.99 -23.75
CA MET A 103 -9.02 -10.72 -22.49
C MET A 103 -7.64 -11.04 -21.94
N PHE A 104 -7.47 -10.74 -20.66
CA PHE A 104 -6.25 -10.98 -19.89
C PHE A 104 -6.62 -11.85 -18.69
N SER A 105 -5.89 -12.95 -18.53
CA SER A 105 -6.12 -13.95 -17.50
C SER A 105 -4.78 -14.55 -17.10
N ALA A 106 -4.60 -14.87 -15.82
CA ALA A 106 -3.40 -15.57 -15.39
C ALA A 106 -3.47 -17.06 -15.74
N THR A 107 -4.68 -17.61 -15.78
CA THR A 107 -4.93 -18.98 -16.23
C THR A 107 -5.91 -19.07 -17.40
N LEU A 108 -5.80 -20.20 -18.11
CA LEU A 108 -6.61 -20.54 -19.27
C LEU A 108 -7.20 -21.94 -19.03
N ASP A 109 -8.18 -22.01 -18.13
CA ASP A 109 -9.00 -23.20 -17.93
C ASP A 109 -10.14 -23.27 -18.97
N ASP A 110 -10.93 -24.34 -18.93
CA ASP A 110 -11.99 -24.55 -19.92
C ASP A 110 -13.10 -23.48 -19.82
N ASP A 111 -13.32 -22.95 -18.63
CA ASP A 111 -14.27 -21.89 -18.35
C ASP A 111 -13.86 -20.57 -19.03
N ILE A 112 -12.58 -20.20 -18.94
CA ILE A 112 -12.04 -19.03 -19.63
C ILE A 112 -11.99 -19.24 -21.15
N ARG A 113 -11.65 -20.45 -21.61
CA ARG A 113 -11.70 -20.79 -23.05
C ARG A 113 -13.10 -20.64 -23.61
N GLU A 114 -14.11 -21.07 -22.87
CA GLU A 114 -15.52 -20.94 -23.28
C GLU A 114 -15.90 -19.48 -23.47
N ILE A 115 -15.63 -18.62 -22.47
CA ILE A 115 -15.91 -17.18 -22.56
C ILE A 115 -15.12 -16.54 -23.71
N ALA A 116 -13.86 -16.92 -23.93
CA ALA A 116 -13.06 -16.44 -25.05
C ALA A 116 -13.73 -16.75 -26.38
N SER A 117 -14.11 -18.02 -26.58
CA SER A 117 -14.72 -18.50 -27.81
C SER A 117 -16.06 -17.82 -28.12
N ASN A 118 -16.83 -17.48 -27.09
CA ASN A 118 -18.14 -16.87 -27.23
C ASN A 118 -18.08 -15.33 -27.39
N SER A 119 -17.00 -14.69 -26.94
CA SER A 119 -16.91 -13.23 -26.85
C SER A 119 -15.88 -12.57 -27.78
N MET A 120 -15.02 -13.37 -28.41
CA MET A 120 -13.93 -12.92 -29.28
C MET A 120 -14.06 -13.51 -30.69
N ARG A 121 -13.51 -12.81 -31.69
CA ARG A 121 -13.49 -13.24 -33.10
C ARG A 121 -12.05 -13.49 -33.53
N GLU A 122 -11.74 -14.73 -33.91
CA GLU A 122 -10.39 -15.16 -34.33
C GLU A 122 -9.27 -14.56 -33.44
N PRO A 123 -9.30 -14.81 -32.11
CA PRO A 123 -8.38 -14.16 -31.19
C PRO A 123 -6.94 -14.62 -31.43
N LEU A 124 -5.99 -13.67 -31.35
CA LEU A 124 -4.58 -14.00 -31.23
C LEU A 124 -4.31 -14.44 -29.79
N GLU A 125 -3.96 -15.70 -29.60
CA GLU A 125 -3.58 -16.23 -28.29
C GLU A 125 -2.09 -15.94 -28.02
N ILE A 126 -1.82 -15.23 -26.93
CA ILE A 126 -0.47 -14.95 -26.44
C ILE A 126 -0.34 -15.59 -25.06
N SER A 127 0.36 -16.71 -24.98
CA SER A 127 0.66 -17.37 -23.71
C SER A 127 2.06 -17.00 -23.24
N VAL A 128 2.13 -16.46 -22.03
CA VAL A 128 3.39 -16.25 -21.32
C VAL A 128 3.45 -17.30 -20.23
N SER A 129 4.27 -18.34 -20.43
CA SER A 129 4.50 -19.36 -19.41
C SER A 129 5.05 -18.68 -18.14
N HIS A 130 4.21 -18.55 -17.11
CA HIS A 130 4.58 -18.00 -15.80
C HIS A 130 5.59 -18.87 -15.05
N ASP A 131 5.78 -20.11 -15.50
CA ASP A 131 6.45 -21.16 -14.74
C ASP A 131 7.95 -20.91 -14.51
N ALA A 132 8.59 -20.11 -15.36
CA ALA A 132 10.04 -19.89 -15.26
C ALA A 132 10.42 -18.65 -14.43
N ILE A 133 9.84 -17.47 -14.70
CA ILE A 133 10.53 -16.20 -14.39
C ILE A 133 10.28 -15.69 -12.96
N VAL A 134 9.08 -15.86 -12.39
CA VAL A 134 8.78 -15.31 -11.04
C VAL A 134 9.15 -16.29 -9.92
N THR A 135 9.03 -17.60 -10.17
CA THR A 135 9.36 -18.64 -9.19
C THR A 135 10.86 -18.81 -8.99
N ASP A 136 11.71 -18.42 -9.95
CA ASP A 136 13.18 -18.45 -9.78
C ASP A 136 13.70 -17.39 -8.81
N LEU A 137 13.04 -16.23 -8.77
CA LEU A 137 13.46 -15.13 -7.89
C LEU A 137 12.96 -15.29 -6.45
N VAL A 138 11.94 -16.13 -6.23
CA VAL A 138 11.36 -16.35 -4.90
C VAL A 138 11.87 -17.66 -4.31
N LYS A 139 12.66 -17.60 -3.24
CA LYS A 139 13.05 -18.79 -2.47
C LYS A 139 11.85 -19.28 -1.65
N GLN A 140 11.54 -20.56 -1.76
CA GLN A 140 10.29 -21.12 -1.24
C GLN A 140 10.57 -22.09 -0.10
N TYR A 141 9.96 -21.82 1.04
CA TYR A 141 10.10 -22.62 2.24
C TYR A 141 8.74 -23.05 2.80
N TYR A 142 8.71 -24.18 3.48
CA TYR A 142 7.57 -24.57 4.30
C TYR A 142 7.99 -25.00 5.71
N ILE A 143 7.12 -24.72 6.67
CA ILE A 143 7.28 -25.09 8.08
C ILE A 143 6.08 -25.92 8.50
N GLU A 144 6.33 -27.17 8.86
CA GLU A 144 5.34 -28.02 9.50
C GLU A 144 5.13 -27.56 10.95
N THR A 145 3.91 -27.15 11.28
CA THR A 145 3.58 -26.64 12.60
C THR A 145 2.09 -26.81 12.93
N PRO A 146 1.76 -27.15 14.19
CA PRO A 146 0.37 -27.07 14.64
C PRO A 146 -0.12 -25.62 14.66
N ARG A 147 -1.44 -25.45 14.54
CA ARG A 147 -2.09 -24.13 14.41
C ARG A 147 -1.77 -23.18 15.57
N ASN A 148 -1.68 -23.69 16.81
CA ASN A 148 -1.39 -22.90 18.01
C ASN A 148 0.05 -22.37 18.08
N LYS A 149 0.97 -22.87 17.24
CA LYS A 149 2.37 -22.42 17.18
C LYS A 149 2.66 -21.47 16.02
N LYS A 150 1.74 -21.36 15.04
CA LYS A 150 1.90 -20.49 13.86
C LYS A 150 2.15 -19.02 14.24
N ILE A 151 1.46 -18.50 15.26
CA ILE A 151 1.61 -17.11 15.71
C ILE A 151 3.02 -16.82 16.23
N ASP A 152 3.62 -17.76 16.97
CA ASP A 152 4.97 -17.61 17.49
C ASP A 152 6.02 -17.63 16.38
N ILE A 153 5.81 -18.48 15.38
CA ILE A 153 6.69 -18.55 14.20
C ILE A 153 6.58 -17.26 13.38
N LEU A 154 5.36 -16.77 13.16
CA LEU A 154 5.15 -15.49 12.47
C LEU A 154 5.84 -14.33 13.21
N ARG A 155 5.78 -14.31 14.54
CA ARG A 155 6.48 -13.31 15.36
C ARG A 155 8.00 -13.34 15.12
N ASP A 156 8.59 -14.53 15.05
CA ASP A 156 10.02 -14.67 14.78
C ASP A 156 10.39 -14.21 13.36
N ILE A 157 9.56 -14.52 12.35
CA ILE A 157 9.73 -14.05 10.97
C ILE A 157 9.69 -12.51 10.93
N MET A 158 8.73 -11.89 11.63
CA MET A 158 8.60 -10.43 11.71
C MET A 158 9.81 -9.78 12.37
N ALA A 159 10.40 -10.40 13.39
CA ALA A 159 11.59 -9.90 14.07
C ALA A 159 12.89 -10.11 13.28
N ASN A 160 12.87 -11.00 12.27
CA ASN A 160 14.06 -11.40 11.52
C ASN A 160 14.37 -10.40 10.40
N GLY A 161 15.07 -9.31 10.74
CA GLY A 161 15.54 -8.32 9.76
C GLY A 161 14.53 -7.21 9.43
N ASP A 162 13.39 -7.17 10.13
CA ASP A 162 12.29 -6.21 9.93
C ASP A 162 11.85 -6.07 8.45
N PRO A 163 11.52 -7.19 7.78
CA PRO A 163 11.21 -7.19 6.36
C PRO A 163 9.78 -6.67 6.11
N LYS A 164 9.51 -6.26 4.88
CA LYS A 164 8.14 -5.99 4.41
C LYS A 164 7.43 -7.31 4.09
N ILE A 165 6.43 -7.65 4.89
CA ILE A 165 5.73 -8.95 4.88
C ILE A 165 4.27 -8.80 4.45
N LEU A 166 3.84 -9.67 3.53
CA LEU A 166 2.43 -9.93 3.26
C LEU A 166 2.04 -11.30 3.79
N VAL A 167 1.07 -11.36 4.71
CA VAL A 167 0.59 -12.57 5.37
C VAL A 167 -0.80 -12.93 4.83
N PHE A 168 -0.95 -14.13 4.29
CA PHE A 168 -2.21 -14.64 3.77
C PHE A 168 -2.91 -15.56 4.77
N CYS A 169 -4.18 -15.26 5.06
CA CYS A 169 -5.07 -16.06 5.91
C CYS A 169 -6.32 -16.49 5.13
N SER A 170 -6.88 -17.65 5.46
CA SER A 170 -8.06 -18.18 4.74
C SER A 170 -9.35 -17.43 5.04
N THR A 171 -9.48 -16.85 6.25
CA THR A 171 -10.74 -16.24 6.71
C THR A 171 -10.54 -14.84 7.26
N LYS A 172 -11.56 -13.98 7.13
CA LYS A 172 -11.57 -12.63 7.70
C LYS A 172 -11.38 -12.61 9.22
N ILE A 173 -11.98 -13.58 9.92
CA ILE A 173 -11.87 -13.72 11.38
C ILE A 173 -10.40 -13.92 11.77
N MET A 174 -9.67 -14.76 11.03
CA MET A 174 -8.24 -14.95 11.30
C MET A 174 -7.39 -13.73 11.00
N VAL A 175 -7.76 -12.94 9.98
CA VAL A 175 -7.10 -11.66 9.71
C VAL A 175 -7.29 -10.71 10.91
N ASP A 176 -8.51 -10.60 11.42
CA ASP A 176 -8.84 -9.77 12.58
C ASP A 176 -8.16 -10.26 13.87
N ASP A 177 -8.16 -11.57 14.13
CA ASP A 177 -7.51 -12.19 15.29
C ASP A 177 -6.01 -11.91 15.33
N LEU A 178 -5.32 -12.08 14.19
CA LEU A 178 -3.89 -11.77 14.07
C LEU A 178 -3.65 -10.27 14.20
N TYR A 179 -4.50 -9.45 13.58
CA TYR A 179 -4.42 -8.00 13.67
C TYR A 179 -4.49 -7.53 15.13
N GLU A 180 -5.50 -7.98 15.87
CA GLU A 180 -5.69 -7.63 17.26
C GLU A 180 -4.56 -8.15 18.16
N GLY A 181 -4.14 -9.41 17.95
CA GLY A 181 -3.08 -10.05 18.74
C GLY A 181 -1.80 -9.23 18.72
N PHE A 182 -1.27 -8.95 17.53
CA PHE A 182 -0.05 -8.17 17.39
C PHE A 182 -0.24 -6.67 17.70
N SER A 183 -1.43 -6.10 17.45
CA SER A 183 -1.72 -4.71 17.84
C SER A 183 -1.68 -4.52 19.36
N LYS A 184 -2.18 -5.51 20.13
CA LYS A 184 -2.11 -5.50 21.62
C LYS A 184 -0.66 -5.59 22.12
N GLU A 185 0.22 -6.23 21.36
CA GLU A 185 1.66 -6.27 21.61
C GLU A 185 2.39 -4.98 21.17
N GLY A 186 1.67 -3.98 20.62
CA GLY A 186 2.23 -2.69 20.19
C GLY A 186 2.88 -2.73 18.80
N MET A 187 2.70 -3.81 18.04
CA MET A 187 3.28 -3.93 16.70
C MET A 187 2.46 -3.16 15.66
N LYS A 188 3.16 -2.50 14.72
CA LYS A 188 2.54 -1.75 13.63
C LYS A 188 2.24 -2.66 12.45
N ILE A 189 1.07 -3.28 12.47
CA ILE A 189 0.60 -4.14 11.38
C ILE A 189 -0.68 -3.61 10.76
N GLY A 190 -0.96 -4.02 9.52
CA GLY A 190 -2.19 -3.74 8.80
C GLY A 190 -3.04 -4.99 8.64
N ALA A 191 -4.33 -4.80 8.43
CA ALA A 191 -5.30 -5.83 8.08
C ALA A 191 -6.10 -5.42 6.84
N ILE A 192 -6.36 -6.34 5.91
CA ILE A 192 -7.27 -6.14 4.77
C ILE A 192 -8.09 -7.41 4.51
N HIS A 193 -9.41 -7.30 4.60
CA HIS A 193 -10.35 -8.34 4.19
C HIS A 193 -11.65 -7.72 3.60
N GLY A 194 -12.53 -8.57 3.05
CA GLY A 194 -13.73 -8.16 2.29
C GLY A 194 -14.69 -7.23 3.05
N ASP A 195 -14.93 -7.47 4.34
CA ASP A 195 -15.85 -6.69 5.17
C ASP A 195 -15.33 -5.31 5.60
N MET A 196 -14.07 -4.98 5.31
CA MET A 196 -13.52 -3.70 5.74
C MET A 196 -14.11 -2.53 4.93
N PRO A 197 -14.45 -1.40 5.60
CA PRO A 197 -14.86 -0.19 4.90
C PRO A 197 -13.77 0.28 3.93
N GLN A 198 -14.19 0.73 2.74
CA GLN A 198 -13.29 1.11 1.64
C GLN A 198 -12.23 2.15 2.04
N LEU A 199 -12.65 3.23 2.71
CA LEU A 199 -11.75 4.28 3.21
C LEU A 199 -10.66 3.73 4.15
N ARG A 200 -10.99 2.68 4.92
CA ARG A 200 -10.02 2.02 5.81
C ARG A 200 -9.07 1.14 4.99
N ARG A 201 -9.57 0.39 4.01
CA ARG A 201 -8.74 -0.42 3.08
C ARG A 201 -7.71 0.46 2.37
N GLU A 202 -8.15 1.55 1.74
CA GLU A 202 -7.28 2.50 1.04
C GLU A 202 -6.20 3.09 1.96
N LYS A 203 -6.58 3.48 3.18
CA LYS A 203 -5.65 3.99 4.19
C LYS A 203 -4.63 2.95 4.62
N THR A 204 -5.05 1.69 4.82
CA THR A 204 -4.15 0.59 5.18
C THR A 204 -3.18 0.30 4.04
N ILE A 205 -3.66 0.15 2.81
CA ILE A 205 -2.82 -0.10 1.61
C ILE A 205 -1.80 1.03 1.47
N LYS A 206 -2.24 2.30 1.53
CA LYS A 206 -1.34 3.44 1.44
C LYS A 206 -0.32 3.47 2.58
N GLY A 207 -0.72 3.09 3.79
CA GLY A 207 0.17 2.97 4.94
C GLY A 207 1.25 1.90 4.73
N PHE A 208 0.87 0.75 4.17
CA PHE A 208 1.78 -0.35 3.86
C PHE A 208 2.72 -0.03 2.69
N LYS A 209 2.21 0.57 1.59
CA LYS A 209 3.04 1.05 0.47
C LYS A 209 4.13 2.02 0.95
N ASN A 210 3.77 2.95 1.84
CA ASN A 210 4.67 3.99 2.34
C ASN A 210 5.48 3.57 3.58
N ASN A 211 5.62 2.27 3.86
CA ASN A 211 6.39 1.73 4.99
C ASN A 211 5.98 2.25 6.39
N ARG A 212 4.75 2.75 6.57
CA ARG A 212 4.22 3.11 7.90
C ARG A 212 3.92 1.89 8.76
N MET A 213 3.65 0.78 8.08
CA MET A 213 3.56 -0.57 8.62
C MET A 213 4.32 -1.48 7.65
N LYS A 214 5.04 -2.46 8.20
CA LYS A 214 5.81 -3.41 7.40
C LYS A 214 5.16 -4.77 7.27
N VAL A 215 4.08 -5.01 8.01
CA VAL A 215 3.36 -6.28 7.97
C VAL A 215 1.92 -6.02 7.64
N LEU A 216 1.42 -6.72 6.62
CA LEU A 216 0.05 -6.65 6.17
C LEU A 216 -0.56 -8.05 6.21
N VAL A 217 -1.63 -8.23 6.99
CA VAL A 217 -2.38 -9.48 7.05
C VAL A 217 -3.61 -9.35 6.17
N ALA A 218 -3.84 -10.31 5.27
CA ALA A 218 -4.92 -10.23 4.30
C ALA A 218 -5.55 -11.59 3.95
N THR A 219 -6.77 -11.54 3.44
CA THR A 219 -7.37 -12.68 2.72
C THR A 219 -7.04 -12.61 1.23
N ASP A 220 -7.12 -13.75 0.53
CA ASP A 220 -6.86 -13.81 -0.91
C ASP A 220 -7.69 -12.81 -1.71
N VAL A 221 -8.99 -12.74 -1.42
CA VAL A 221 -9.93 -11.83 -2.10
C VAL A 221 -9.49 -10.38 -1.96
N ALA A 222 -8.91 -10.03 -0.82
CA ALA A 222 -8.56 -8.65 -0.51
C ALA A 222 -7.15 -8.26 -0.94
N ALA A 223 -6.26 -9.24 -1.13
CA ALA A 223 -4.88 -9.05 -1.56
C ALA A 223 -4.68 -9.17 -3.10
N ARG A 224 -5.65 -9.75 -3.82
CA ARG A 224 -5.65 -9.81 -5.29
C ARG A 224 -5.89 -8.42 -5.91
N GLY A 225 -5.18 -8.11 -6.99
CA GLY A 225 -5.20 -6.77 -7.60
C GLY A 225 -4.59 -5.65 -6.73
N LEU A 226 -4.00 -5.96 -5.57
CA LEU A 226 -3.21 -4.97 -4.85
C LEU A 226 -1.88 -4.78 -5.58
N ASP A 227 -1.72 -3.61 -6.21
CA ASP A 227 -0.42 -3.08 -6.61
C ASP A 227 0.40 -2.77 -5.34
N ILE A 228 0.98 -3.79 -4.72
CA ILE A 228 1.95 -3.60 -3.66
C ILE A 228 3.25 -4.25 -4.11
N ASP A 229 4.05 -3.45 -4.79
CA ASP A 229 5.41 -3.81 -5.10
C ASP A 229 6.28 -3.80 -3.83
N ASP A 230 7.45 -4.44 -3.96
CA ASP A 230 8.52 -4.42 -2.98
C ASP A 230 8.24 -5.24 -1.70
N ILE A 231 7.53 -6.37 -1.83
CA ILE A 231 7.37 -7.33 -0.74
C ILE A 231 8.59 -8.25 -0.68
N GLU A 232 9.27 -8.25 0.47
CA GLU A 232 10.47 -9.06 0.71
C GLU A 232 10.09 -10.49 1.10
N CYS A 233 9.01 -10.64 1.87
CA CYS A 233 8.54 -11.93 2.36
C CYS A 233 7.02 -12.10 2.20
N VAL A 234 6.61 -13.20 1.58
CA VAL A 234 5.21 -13.67 1.61
C VAL A 234 5.11 -14.79 2.64
N VAL A 235 4.12 -14.70 3.53
CA VAL A 235 3.82 -15.77 4.49
C VAL A 235 2.42 -16.32 4.21
N ASN A 236 2.36 -17.58 3.81
CA ASN A 236 1.10 -18.32 3.78
C ASN A 236 0.81 -18.84 5.19
N TYR A 237 0.11 -18.04 6.00
CA TYR A 237 -0.27 -18.43 7.36
C TYR A 237 -1.17 -19.65 7.33
N ASP A 238 -2.07 -19.71 6.35
CA ASP A 238 -2.76 -20.92 5.95
C ASP A 238 -2.34 -21.30 4.52
N ALA A 239 -1.96 -22.56 4.33
CA ALA A 239 -1.61 -23.08 3.02
C ALA A 239 -2.85 -23.05 2.08
N PRO A 240 -2.76 -22.51 0.87
CA PRO A 240 -3.87 -22.49 -0.10
C PRO A 240 -4.28 -23.91 -0.50
N ILE A 241 -5.51 -24.12 -0.97
CA ILE A 241 -5.95 -25.48 -1.32
C ILE A 241 -5.35 -25.92 -2.66
N ASP A 242 -5.32 -25.00 -3.62
CA ASP A 242 -4.88 -25.22 -5.00
C ASP A 242 -3.48 -24.62 -5.29
N PRO A 243 -2.70 -25.24 -6.18
CA PRO A 243 -1.37 -24.75 -6.59
C PRO A 243 -1.36 -23.41 -7.32
N GLU A 244 -2.44 -23.06 -8.00
CA GLU A 244 -2.56 -21.81 -8.75
C GLU A 244 -2.61 -20.61 -7.78
N THR A 245 -3.47 -20.68 -6.76
CA THR A 245 -3.52 -19.69 -5.68
C THR A 245 -2.18 -19.61 -4.96
N TYR A 246 -1.50 -20.74 -4.73
CA TYR A 246 -0.14 -20.74 -4.18
C TYR A 246 0.81 -19.87 -5.02
N THR A 247 0.87 -20.13 -6.33
CA THR A 247 1.73 -19.41 -7.28
C THR A 247 1.40 -17.91 -7.29
N HIS A 248 0.11 -17.55 -7.30
CA HIS A 248 -0.35 -16.16 -7.24
C HIS A 248 0.03 -15.43 -5.95
N ARG A 249 0.00 -16.13 -4.80
CA ARG A 249 0.41 -15.54 -3.51
C ARG A 249 1.90 -15.28 -3.48
N ILE A 250 2.71 -16.26 -3.87
CA ILE A 250 4.17 -16.13 -3.81
C ILE A 250 4.70 -15.12 -4.84
N GLY A 251 4.02 -14.97 -5.99
CA GLY A 251 4.32 -13.95 -7.00
C GLY A 251 4.07 -12.50 -6.55
N ARG A 252 3.64 -12.28 -5.29
CA ARG A 252 3.64 -10.96 -4.65
C ARG A 252 5.04 -10.58 -4.14
N ALA A 253 5.92 -11.55 -3.91
CA ALA A 253 7.34 -11.32 -3.67
C ALA A 253 8.14 -11.43 -4.98
N GLY A 254 9.37 -10.91 -4.99
CA GLY A 254 10.31 -11.13 -6.10
C GLY A 254 9.99 -10.38 -7.40
N ARG A 255 9.42 -9.17 -7.30
CA ARG A 255 9.09 -8.32 -8.46
C ARG A 255 10.24 -7.39 -8.83
N ALA A 256 10.29 -6.97 -10.10
CA ALA A 256 11.28 -6.03 -10.66
C ALA A 256 12.76 -6.45 -10.48
N GLY A 257 13.06 -7.76 -10.63
CA GLY A 257 14.42 -8.29 -10.59
C GLY A 257 15.00 -8.50 -9.18
N ARG A 258 14.24 -8.21 -8.12
CA ARG A 258 14.65 -8.50 -6.74
C ARG A 258 14.31 -9.94 -6.37
N THR A 259 15.14 -10.56 -5.53
CA THR A 259 14.81 -11.86 -4.93
C THR A 259 13.80 -11.69 -3.80
N GLY A 260 12.90 -12.66 -3.62
CA GLY A 260 11.94 -12.69 -2.52
C GLY A 260 12.00 -14.00 -1.73
N VAL A 261 11.29 -14.04 -0.60
CA VAL A 261 11.12 -15.27 0.18
C VAL A 261 9.63 -15.58 0.36
N SER A 262 9.26 -16.85 0.23
CA SER A 262 7.95 -17.36 0.60
C SER A 262 8.10 -18.37 1.74
N ILE A 263 7.29 -18.24 2.79
CA ILE A 263 7.22 -19.20 3.90
C ILE A 263 5.78 -19.67 4.05
N THR A 264 5.55 -20.99 3.97
CA THR A 264 4.22 -21.58 4.08
C THR A 264 4.08 -22.44 5.33
N PHE A 265 3.05 -22.19 6.12
CA PHE A 265 2.75 -23.02 7.30
C PHE A 265 1.81 -24.16 6.94
N ILE A 266 2.29 -25.39 7.13
CA ILE A 266 1.56 -26.63 6.86
C ILE A 266 1.26 -27.32 8.18
N SER A 267 0.03 -27.79 8.38
CA SER A 267 -0.26 -28.76 9.44
C SER A 267 -0.10 -30.19 8.93
N ASN A 268 0.07 -31.18 9.83
CA ASN A 268 0.22 -32.59 9.44
C ASN A 268 -0.92 -33.13 8.54
N LYS A 269 -2.10 -32.52 8.58
CA LYS A 269 -3.25 -32.91 7.75
C LYS A 269 -3.18 -32.35 6.31
N GLU A 270 -2.32 -31.36 6.08
CA GLU A 270 -2.20 -30.60 4.83
C GLU A 270 -0.91 -30.97 4.07
N ASP A 271 -0.15 -31.95 4.55
CA ASP A 271 1.17 -32.34 4.01
C ASP A 271 1.13 -32.69 2.51
N ARG A 272 0.01 -33.24 2.03
CA ARG A 272 -0.21 -33.55 0.60
C ARG A 272 -0.27 -32.32 -0.32
N ARG A 273 -0.41 -31.11 0.23
CA ARG A 273 -0.44 -29.87 -0.58
C ARG A 273 0.94 -29.51 -1.12
N ILE A 274 2.01 -29.75 -0.38
CA ILE A 274 3.38 -29.43 -0.83
C ILE A 274 3.72 -30.17 -2.12
N PRO A 275 3.57 -31.51 -2.23
CA PRO A 275 3.78 -32.21 -3.50
C PRO A 275 2.97 -31.66 -4.68
N ALA A 276 1.71 -31.27 -4.46
CA ALA A 276 0.87 -30.68 -5.50
C ALA A 276 1.40 -29.31 -5.98
N TYR A 277 1.92 -28.49 -5.07
CA TYR A 277 2.58 -27.24 -5.45
C TYR A 277 3.85 -27.51 -6.24
N GLU A 278 4.67 -28.45 -5.79
CA GLU A 278 5.94 -28.79 -6.45
C GLU A 278 5.73 -29.35 -7.86
N GLU A 279 4.71 -30.19 -8.04
CA GLU A 279 4.32 -30.75 -9.34
C GLU A 279 3.87 -29.65 -10.30
N PHE A 280 3.00 -28.75 -9.84
CA PHE A 280 2.48 -27.65 -10.65
C PHE A 280 3.58 -26.66 -11.07
N MET A 281 4.48 -26.30 -10.15
CA MET A 281 5.57 -25.35 -10.44
C MET A 281 6.80 -26.00 -11.08
N GLY A 282 6.90 -27.33 -11.06
CA GLY A 282 8.12 -28.06 -11.43
C GLY A 282 9.33 -27.76 -10.53
N LYS A 283 9.13 -27.24 -9.31
CA LYS A 283 10.19 -26.80 -8.38
C LYS A 283 9.96 -27.32 -6.97
N LYS A 284 11.05 -27.59 -6.25
CA LYS A 284 10.99 -28.06 -4.86
C LYS A 284 10.74 -26.90 -3.89
N VAL A 285 9.93 -27.17 -2.87
CA VAL A 285 9.72 -26.26 -1.73
C VAL A 285 10.53 -26.78 -0.55
N GLU A 286 11.47 -25.99 -0.06
CA GLU A 286 12.42 -26.47 0.96
C GLU A 286 11.77 -26.52 2.36
N ARG A 287 11.90 -27.66 3.04
CA ARG A 287 11.45 -27.80 4.42
C ARG A 287 12.41 -27.11 5.38
N VAL A 288 11.91 -26.20 6.22
CA VAL A 288 12.69 -25.58 7.30
C VAL A 288 12.00 -25.72 8.64
N THR A 289 12.79 -25.77 9.70
CA THR A 289 12.28 -25.65 11.07
C THR A 289 12.26 -24.19 11.52
N ARG A 290 11.55 -23.90 12.62
CA ARG A 290 11.54 -22.56 13.25
C ARG A 290 12.95 -22.00 13.51
N LYS A 291 13.95 -22.85 13.78
CA LYS A 291 15.34 -22.43 14.02
C LYS A 291 16.14 -22.16 12.73
N GLN A 292 15.62 -22.59 11.59
CA GLN A 292 16.24 -22.48 10.27
C GLN A 292 15.51 -21.45 9.39
N ILE A 293 14.69 -20.58 9.99
CA ILE A 293 14.06 -19.48 9.24
C ILE A 293 15.19 -18.66 8.60
N PRO A 294 15.20 -18.51 7.27
CA PRO A 294 16.27 -17.80 6.59
C PRO A 294 16.32 -16.34 7.06
N HIS A 295 17.52 -15.74 7.08
CA HIS A 295 17.61 -14.30 7.30
C HIS A 295 16.95 -13.56 6.15
N LEU A 296 15.91 -12.78 6.46
CA LEU A 296 15.06 -12.12 5.46
C LEU A 296 15.58 -10.75 5.05
N ARG A 297 16.71 -10.31 5.61
CA ARG A 297 17.36 -9.07 5.20
C ARG A 297 18.06 -9.31 3.86
N ILE A 298 17.44 -8.84 2.79
CA ILE A 298 18.08 -8.75 1.48
C ILE A 298 19.03 -7.56 1.57
N ASP A 299 20.30 -7.83 1.86
CA ASP A 299 21.33 -6.83 1.62
C ASP A 299 21.27 -6.50 0.13
N ASN A 300 20.83 -5.28 -0.19
CA ASN A 300 20.83 -4.75 -1.54
C ASN A 300 22.01 -3.77 -1.65
N PRO A 301 23.20 -4.21 -2.12
CA PRO A 301 24.38 -3.35 -2.24
C PRO A 301 24.12 -2.14 -3.15
N GLU A 302 23.18 -2.25 -4.09
CA GLU A 302 22.88 -1.20 -5.08
C GLU A 302 22.10 -0.02 -4.47
N LEU A 303 21.24 -0.25 -3.45
CA LEU A 303 20.65 0.85 -2.68
C LEU A 303 21.69 1.57 -1.82
N LYS A 304 22.70 0.86 -1.30
CA LYS A 304 23.83 1.51 -0.60
C LYS A 304 24.67 2.37 -1.55
N ALA A 305 24.81 1.99 -2.82
CA ALA A 305 25.55 2.76 -3.81
C ALA A 305 24.81 4.07 -4.19
N LEU A 306 23.49 4.04 -4.35
CA LEU A 306 22.67 5.24 -4.59
C LEU A 306 22.72 6.23 -3.41
N HIS A 307 22.82 5.74 -2.17
CA HIS A 307 23.00 6.59 -0.99
C HIS A 307 24.46 6.96 -0.69
N ALA A 308 25.45 6.34 -1.35
CA ALA A 308 26.87 6.64 -1.18
C ALA A 308 27.37 7.69 -2.20
N ASP A 309 26.80 7.72 -3.41
CA ASP A 309 27.21 8.66 -4.46
C ASP A 309 26.69 10.10 -4.26
N GLU A 310 25.64 10.31 -3.45
CA GLU A 310 25.21 11.67 -3.06
C GLU A 310 26.14 12.33 -2.02
N VAL A 311 27.05 11.59 -1.38
CA VAL A 311 27.91 12.09 -0.29
C VAL A 311 29.26 12.63 -0.76
N ILE A 312 29.64 12.43 -2.04
CA ILE A 312 30.96 12.85 -2.57
C ILE A 312 30.82 14.05 -3.51
N ARG A 313 30.13 15.13 -3.11
CA ARG A 313 30.19 16.39 -3.85
C ARG A 313 30.04 17.64 -2.99
N GLU A 314 30.81 17.76 -1.91
CA GLU A 314 31.23 19.11 -1.44
C GLU A 314 32.69 19.10 -0.93
N GLN A 315 33.46 20.07 -1.46
CA GLN A 315 34.86 20.37 -1.15
C GLN A 315 34.98 21.29 0.09
N PRO A 316 36.20 21.55 0.62
CA PRO A 316 36.50 21.43 2.05
C PRO A 316 36.19 22.69 2.88
N ALA A 317 35.72 22.46 4.10
CA ALA A 317 35.63 23.48 5.14
C ALA A 317 37.02 23.82 5.72
N VAL A 318 37.34 25.11 5.71
CA VAL A 318 38.45 25.70 6.45
C VAL A 318 38.15 25.62 7.95
N SER A 319 39.18 25.19 8.67
CA SER A 319 39.39 25.17 10.12
C SER A 319 38.54 26.11 11.01
N HIS A 320 38.08 25.62 12.17
CA HIS A 320 38.66 26.01 13.46
C HIS A 320 38.23 25.07 14.60
N LYS A 321 39.25 24.67 15.39
CA LYS A 321 39.17 23.80 16.58
C LYS A 321 38.36 24.45 17.70
N LYS A 322 37.64 23.64 18.48
CA LYS A 322 37.84 23.59 19.94
C LYS A 322 37.29 22.29 20.56
N LYS A 323 38.16 21.65 21.33
CA LYS A 323 37.93 20.50 22.22
C LYS A 323 36.99 20.89 23.36
N ILE A 324 36.09 19.99 23.77
CA ILE A 324 35.82 19.66 25.18
C ILE A 324 35.58 18.15 25.29
N ASP A 325 36.05 17.60 26.41
CA ASP A 325 36.37 16.22 26.74
C ASP A 325 35.20 15.22 26.89
N ALA A 326 35.63 13.96 26.87
CA ALA A 326 34.89 12.76 27.23
C ALA A 326 34.32 12.78 28.67
N THR A 327 33.18 12.12 28.88
CA THR A 327 33.02 10.88 29.69
C THR A 327 31.54 10.69 30.09
N ILE A 328 31.14 9.41 30.21
CA ILE A 328 30.01 8.82 30.95
C ILE A 328 28.84 8.28 30.11
N LYS A 329 28.84 6.94 29.98
CA LYS A 329 27.68 6.07 29.74
C LYS A 329 26.74 6.07 30.95
N LYS A 330 25.42 6.22 30.73
CA LYS A 330 24.30 5.39 31.24
C LYS A 330 22.94 6.01 30.88
N ASP A 331 21.98 5.14 30.60
CA ASP A 331 20.62 5.37 30.05
C ASP A 331 19.81 6.52 30.68
N VAL A 332 19.18 7.37 29.85
CA VAL A 332 17.97 8.14 30.20
C VAL A 332 17.13 8.40 28.94
N THR A 333 15.91 7.85 28.89
CA THR A 333 14.85 8.33 28.00
C THR A 333 14.44 9.73 28.45
N ILE A 334 14.95 10.79 27.83
CA ILE A 334 14.51 12.16 28.10
C ILE A 334 13.22 12.39 27.27
N LYS A 335 12.08 12.52 27.96
CA LYS A 335 10.92 13.22 27.36
C LYS A 335 11.39 14.65 27.06
N ALA A 336 11.50 15.00 25.79
CA ALA A 336 11.81 16.36 25.37
C ALA A 336 10.81 17.34 26.01
N ASP A 337 11.32 18.30 26.77
CA ASP A 337 10.51 19.35 27.37
C ASP A 337 10.12 20.30 26.23
N MET A 338 8.83 20.37 25.89
CA MET A 338 8.34 21.09 24.71
C MET A 338 7.72 22.42 25.12
N VAL A 339 8.12 23.51 24.45
CA VAL A 339 7.54 24.84 24.62
C VAL A 339 6.79 25.25 23.36
N VAL A 340 5.73 26.03 23.54
CA VAL A 340 4.91 26.50 22.41
C VAL A 340 5.36 27.89 22.01
N ILE A 341 5.76 28.03 20.74
CA ILE A 341 6.01 29.32 20.12
C ILE A 341 4.83 29.70 19.22
N SER A 342 4.52 30.98 19.15
CA SER A 342 3.49 31.52 18.26
C SER A 342 4.13 32.24 17.09
N LEU A 343 3.61 32.05 15.89
CA LEU A 343 4.00 32.76 14.67
C LEU A 343 2.81 33.58 14.21
N ASN A 344 3.00 34.87 13.93
CA ASN A 344 1.94 35.81 13.53
C ASN A 344 1.39 35.61 12.10
N VAL A 345 1.45 34.38 11.59
CA VAL A 345 0.91 33.96 10.30
C VAL A 345 -0.28 33.06 10.62
N GLY A 346 -1.48 33.40 10.13
CA GLY A 346 -2.70 32.65 10.43
C GLY A 346 -3.22 31.89 9.22
N LYS A 347 -4.44 31.34 9.34
CA LYS A 347 -5.13 30.55 8.29
C LYS A 347 -5.23 31.24 6.91
N SER A 348 -5.15 32.56 6.84
CA SER A 348 -5.15 33.31 5.57
C SER A 348 -3.89 33.15 4.73
N ALA A 349 -2.86 32.46 5.24
CA ALA A 349 -1.65 32.14 4.47
C ALA A 349 -1.73 30.80 3.71
N ASP A 350 -2.75 29.96 3.98
CA ASP A 350 -2.93 28.62 3.38
C ASP A 350 -1.71 27.67 3.48
N ILE A 351 -0.84 27.91 4.46
CA ILE A 351 0.39 27.12 4.66
C ILE A 351 0.04 25.81 5.36
N ASN A 352 0.42 24.69 4.73
CA ASN A 352 0.16 23.38 5.29
C ASN A 352 1.21 22.99 6.36
N ARG A 353 0.92 21.92 7.11
CA ARG A 353 1.78 21.50 8.23
C ARG A 353 3.21 21.18 7.78
N THR A 354 3.38 20.53 6.62
CA THR A 354 4.68 20.09 6.12
C THR A 354 5.54 21.29 5.73
N GLU A 355 4.96 22.28 5.07
CA GLU A 355 5.64 23.54 4.72
C GLU A 355 6.09 24.31 5.96
N LEU A 356 5.27 24.36 7.01
CA LEU A 356 5.64 25.06 8.24
C LEU A 356 6.77 24.35 8.99
N VAL A 357 6.75 23.01 9.04
CA VAL A 357 7.84 22.22 9.64
C VAL A 357 9.12 22.39 8.82
N SER A 358 9.04 22.29 7.49
CA SER A 358 10.18 22.47 6.59
C SER A 358 10.77 23.88 6.70
N PHE A 359 9.92 24.90 6.80
CA PHE A 359 10.37 26.27 7.02
C PHE A 359 11.11 26.42 8.35
N ILE A 360 10.53 25.96 9.46
CA ILE A 360 11.13 26.10 10.80
C ILE A 360 12.45 25.32 10.90
N THR A 361 12.49 24.10 10.41
CA THR A 361 13.70 23.25 10.43
C THR A 361 14.79 23.82 9.52
N GLY A 362 14.41 24.30 8.32
CA GLY A 362 15.32 24.92 7.37
C GLY A 362 15.93 26.24 7.88
N VAL A 363 15.14 27.13 8.49
CA VAL A 363 15.65 28.42 8.97
C VAL A 363 16.41 28.30 10.29
N ALA A 364 15.98 27.42 11.20
CA ALA A 364 16.58 27.30 12.53
C ALA A 364 17.67 26.21 12.61
N GLY A 365 17.85 25.39 11.57
CA GLY A 365 18.81 24.29 11.58
C GLY A 365 18.53 23.30 12.70
N ILE A 366 17.25 22.95 12.90
CA ILE A 366 16.81 21.96 13.88
C ILE A 366 16.28 20.71 13.17
N PRO A 367 16.51 19.50 13.71
CA PRO A 367 15.90 18.29 13.19
C PRO A 367 14.36 18.31 13.33
N GLU A 368 13.65 17.61 12.46
CA GLU A 368 12.18 17.56 12.46
C GLU A 368 11.58 16.98 13.75
N ASP A 369 12.28 16.09 14.44
CA ASP A 369 11.82 15.48 15.70
C ASP A 369 11.84 16.45 16.90
N MET A 370 12.52 17.59 16.76
CA MET A 370 12.48 18.71 17.71
C MET A 370 11.28 19.64 17.50
N VAL A 371 10.44 19.37 16.49
CA VAL A 371 9.19 20.10 16.22
C VAL A 371 7.99 19.19 16.49
N GLY A 372 7.21 19.55 17.51
CA GLY A 372 6.07 18.77 17.99
C GLY A 372 4.76 19.11 17.28
N ARG A 373 3.68 19.25 18.07
CA ARG A 373 2.35 19.55 17.53
C ARG A 373 2.27 20.97 17.00
N ILE A 374 1.48 21.14 15.94
CA ILE A 374 1.18 22.42 15.33
C ILE A 374 -0.33 22.67 15.43
N GLY A 375 -0.71 23.75 16.10
CA GLY A 375 -2.04 24.31 16.11
C GLY A 375 -2.13 25.52 15.18
N ILE A 376 -3.33 25.78 14.65
CA ILE A 376 -3.60 26.93 13.80
C ILE A 376 -4.80 27.70 14.34
N SER A 377 -4.70 29.02 14.34
CA SER A 377 -5.80 29.95 14.56
C SER A 377 -6.00 30.85 13.34
N THR A 378 -7.01 31.71 13.38
CA THR A 378 -7.24 32.70 12.33
C THR A 378 -6.09 33.69 12.16
N LYS A 379 -5.31 33.94 13.22
CA LYS A 379 -4.27 35.00 13.24
C LYS A 379 -2.84 34.49 13.47
N ALA A 380 -2.67 33.26 13.94
CA ALA A 380 -1.35 32.71 14.30
C ALA A 380 -1.28 31.18 14.20
N TYR A 381 -0.09 30.66 13.94
CA TYR A 381 0.29 29.26 14.18
C TYR A 381 0.91 29.13 15.57
N PHE A 382 0.65 28.00 16.22
CA PHE A 382 1.23 27.62 17.50
C PHE A 382 2.02 26.33 17.28
N VAL A 383 3.32 26.34 17.57
CA VAL A 383 4.22 25.23 17.26
C VAL A 383 4.92 24.80 18.54
N GLU A 384 4.81 23.52 18.90
CA GLU A 384 5.64 22.92 19.93
C GLU A 384 7.05 22.73 19.37
N VAL A 385 8.04 23.22 20.11
CA VAL A 385 9.46 23.07 19.80
C VAL A 385 10.18 22.64 21.06
N ASP A 386 11.23 21.84 20.92
CA ASP A 386 12.09 21.48 22.04
C ASP A 386 12.59 22.74 22.76
N ALA A 387 12.39 22.79 24.08
CA ALA A 387 12.71 23.94 24.92
C ALA A 387 14.16 24.38 24.79
N SER A 388 15.08 23.44 24.56
CA SER A 388 16.51 23.73 24.42
C SER A 388 16.84 24.53 23.14
N ARG A 389 15.95 24.53 22.13
CA ARG A 389 16.15 25.20 20.84
C ARG A 389 15.14 26.31 20.56
N ALA A 390 14.24 26.60 21.49
CA ALA A 390 13.15 27.54 21.25
C ALA A 390 13.61 28.98 20.99
N ASP A 391 14.61 29.48 21.71
CA ASP A 391 15.15 30.83 21.48
C ASP A 391 15.87 30.95 20.13
N ASP A 392 16.57 29.89 19.69
CA ASP A 392 17.22 29.84 18.38
C ASP A 392 16.18 29.88 17.25
N VAL A 393 15.11 29.09 17.42
CA VAL A 393 14.00 29.04 16.46
C VAL A 393 13.28 30.39 16.41
N ILE A 394 12.99 31.02 17.55
CA ILE A 394 12.37 32.35 17.59
C ILE A 394 13.25 33.39 16.88
N ARG A 395 14.57 33.38 17.13
CA ARG A 395 15.50 34.31 16.45
C ARG A 395 15.54 34.08 14.94
N ALA A 396 15.73 32.83 14.52
CA ALA A 396 15.83 32.47 13.11
C ALA A 396 14.54 32.76 12.32
N VAL A 397 13.38 32.49 12.91
CA VAL A 397 12.08 32.78 12.28
C VAL A 397 11.85 34.30 12.19
N ASN A 398 12.20 35.08 13.23
CA ASN A 398 12.07 36.54 13.22
C ASN A 398 12.96 37.23 12.17
N SER A 399 14.07 36.60 11.77
CA SER A 399 14.95 37.09 10.69
C SER A 399 14.54 36.60 9.30
N SER A 400 13.52 35.76 9.20
CA SER A 400 13.13 35.08 7.96
C SER A 400 11.81 35.61 7.37
N ARG A 401 11.54 35.21 6.12
CA ARG A 401 10.27 35.47 5.44
C ARG A 401 9.63 34.17 5.03
N LEU A 402 8.31 34.10 5.14
CA LEU A 402 7.50 32.96 4.72
C LEU A 402 6.52 33.48 3.65
N ASP A 403 6.57 32.92 2.45
CA ASP A 403 5.89 33.43 1.24
C ASP A 403 6.05 34.94 1.03
N GLY A 404 7.29 35.43 1.18
CA GLY A 404 7.64 36.84 1.01
C GLY A 404 7.17 37.78 2.12
N LYS A 405 6.37 37.30 3.09
CA LYS A 405 5.89 38.09 4.25
C LYS A 405 6.85 37.96 5.43
N LYS A 406 7.09 39.07 6.14
CA LYS A 406 7.87 39.05 7.39
C LYS A 406 7.09 38.30 8.47
N VAL A 407 7.73 37.29 9.05
CA VAL A 407 7.18 36.51 10.15
C VAL A 407 7.70 37.07 11.47
N LYS A 408 6.84 37.14 12.47
CA LYS A 408 7.20 37.39 13.86
C LYS A 408 6.86 36.18 14.70
N ALA A 409 7.85 35.69 15.44
CA ALA A 409 7.75 34.58 16.37
C ALA A 409 8.03 35.04 17.81
N GLY A 410 7.35 34.42 18.78
CA GLY A 410 7.60 34.61 20.20
C GLY A 410 6.90 33.54 21.03
N TYR A 411 7.28 33.38 22.30
CA TYR A 411 6.65 32.43 23.21
C TYR A 411 5.14 32.65 23.31
N ALA A 412 4.36 31.57 23.17
CA ALA A 412 2.91 31.66 23.25
C ALA A 412 2.44 31.86 24.71
N PRO A 413 1.51 32.80 24.98
CA PRO A 413 0.96 32.96 26.32
C PRO A 413 0.19 31.70 26.75
N GLN A 414 0.32 31.32 28.02
CA GLN A 414 -0.12 30.03 28.58
C GLN A 414 -1.62 29.71 28.35
N LYS A 415 -2.47 30.73 28.10
CA LYS A 415 -3.92 30.61 27.84
C LYS A 415 -4.30 30.26 26.39
N GLU A 416 -3.37 30.29 25.45
CA GLU A 416 -3.62 29.95 24.02
C GLU A 416 -2.87 28.68 23.57
N ARG A 417 -2.68 27.71 24.47
CA ARG A 417 -2.20 26.38 24.09
C ARG A 417 -3.33 25.63 23.37
N CYS A 418 -3.01 25.04 22.21
CA CYS A 418 -3.88 24.29 21.30
C CYS A 418 -5.19 23.80 21.96
N LYS A 419 -6.32 24.46 21.67
CA LYS A 419 -7.63 23.93 22.05
C LYS A 419 -7.85 22.61 21.31
N ASP A 420 -7.82 21.52 22.07
CA ASP A 420 -8.31 20.21 21.64
C ASP A 420 -9.75 20.36 21.12
N LYS A 421 -9.99 20.00 19.85
CA LYS A 421 -11.36 19.73 19.36
C LYS A 421 -11.80 18.33 19.79
N LEU A 422 -11.77 18.07 21.10
CA LEU A 422 -12.35 16.89 21.74
C LEU A 422 -13.07 17.33 23.02
N ALA A 423 -14.16 18.07 22.84
CA ALA A 423 -15.20 18.21 23.87
C ALA A 423 -16.53 18.70 23.27
N LYS A 424 -17.58 17.90 23.49
CA LYS A 424 -19.03 18.16 23.37
C LYS A 424 -19.65 18.11 21.97
N LYS A 425 -20.51 17.10 21.76
CA LYS A 425 -21.93 17.24 22.14
C LYS A 425 -22.47 15.91 22.69
N LYS A 426 -23.11 16.04 23.87
CA LYS A 426 -24.15 15.15 24.39
C LYS A 426 -25.39 15.29 23.52
#